data_AF-A0A971KIN6-F1
#
_entry.id   AF-A0A971KIN6-F1
#
_cell.length_a   1.000
_cell.length_b   1.000
_cell.length_c   1.000
_cell.angle_alpha   90.00
_cell.angle_beta   90.00
_cell.angle_gamma   90.00
#
_symmetry.space_group_name_H-M   'P 1'
#
loop_
_entity.id
_entity.type
_entity.pdbx_description
1 polymer ?
#
loop_
_entity_poly.entity_id
_entity_poly.type
_entity_poly.pdbx_seq_one_letter_code
_entity_poly.pdbx_strand_id
1 'polypeptide(L)'
;LKEYSGKTASRYSLILGNKRINFYQSSGILKDECDIIISEDKLSMDGVFTLPVSLVCRQSLYYETIMASHSGEYMKMLLQERANAELLQRIGEKGEVLSTNSSFKVIDGFGVLTLRAECRQEIGLEKPMGQQEIEMAQAAGEETANG
;
A
#
# COMPACT_ATOMS: atom_id res chain seq x y z
N LEU A 1 12.06 4.09 -12.09
CA LEU A 1 10.98 3.67 -13.00
C LEU A 1 11.47 2.43 -13.74
N LYS A 2 10.63 1.42 -13.95
CA LYS A 2 10.96 0.29 -14.83
C LYS A 2 10.69 0.72 -16.26
N GLU A 3 11.73 0.88 -17.07
CA GLU A 3 11.60 1.14 -18.49
C GLU A 3 11.82 -0.17 -19.24
N TYR A 4 10.76 -0.70 -19.87
CA TYR A 4 10.88 -1.95 -20.61
C TYR A 4 11.68 -1.73 -21.88
N SER A 5 12.75 -2.50 -22.05
CA SER A 5 13.66 -2.44 -23.20
C SER A 5 13.03 -2.97 -24.50
N GLY A 6 11.83 -3.56 -24.44
CA GLY A 6 11.19 -4.29 -25.54
C GLY A 6 11.81 -5.65 -25.84
N LYS A 7 12.98 -5.99 -25.27
CA LYS A 7 13.60 -7.30 -25.42
C LYS A 7 12.79 -8.33 -24.65
N THR A 8 12.52 -9.46 -25.30
CA THR A 8 11.80 -10.60 -24.70
C THR A 8 12.50 -11.91 -25.03
N ALA A 9 12.40 -12.88 -24.12
CA ALA A 9 12.88 -14.24 -24.36
C ALA A 9 11.87 -15.26 -23.85
N SER A 10 11.50 -16.23 -24.69
CA SER A 10 10.56 -17.29 -24.36
C SER A 10 11.29 -18.62 -24.20
N ARG A 11 10.99 -19.33 -23.11
CA ARG A 11 11.49 -20.67 -22.85
C ARG A 11 10.32 -21.61 -22.65
N TYR A 12 10.40 -22.77 -23.28
CA TYR A 12 9.32 -23.74 -23.26
C TYR A 12 9.71 -24.98 -22.46
N SER A 13 8.75 -25.53 -21.75
CA SER A 13 8.85 -26.82 -21.09
C SER A 13 7.53 -27.56 -21.16
N LEU A 14 7.58 -28.89 -21.19
CA LEU A 14 6.41 -29.74 -21.16
C LEU A 14 6.32 -30.43 -19.81
N ILE A 15 5.16 -30.39 -19.16
CA ILE A 15 4.88 -31.19 -17.97
C ILE A 15 4.07 -32.39 -18.42
N LEU A 16 4.57 -33.61 -18.20
CA LEU A 16 3.84 -34.86 -18.41
C LEU A 16 3.64 -35.54 -17.05
N GLY A 17 2.41 -35.53 -16.55
CA GLY A 17 2.06 -35.98 -15.21
C GLY A 17 2.84 -35.20 -14.16
N ASN A 18 3.79 -35.87 -13.50
CA ASN A 18 4.68 -35.27 -12.49
C ASN A 18 6.11 -34.98 -13.01
N LYS A 19 6.39 -35.19 -14.31
CA LYS A 19 7.72 -34.99 -14.90
C LYS A 19 7.74 -33.74 -15.76
N ARG A 20 8.74 -32.86 -15.54
CA ARG A 20 8.99 -31.68 -16.37
C ARG A 20 10.13 -31.94 -17.34
N ILE A 21 9.91 -31.63 -18.61
CA ILE A 21 10.90 -31.69 -19.70
C ILE A 21 11.16 -30.25 -20.15
N ASN A 22 12.35 -29.73 -19.90
CA ASN A 22 12.74 -28.39 -20.34
C ASN A 22 13.33 -28.47 -21.75
N PHE A 23 12.89 -27.60 -22.67
CA PHE A 23 13.47 -27.46 -24.01
C PHE A 23 14.60 -26.42 -24.05
N TYR A 24 15.22 -26.19 -22.89
CA TYR A 24 16.30 -25.23 -22.72
C TYR A 24 17.30 -25.79 -21.70
N GLN A 25 18.57 -25.45 -21.88
CA GLN A 25 19.61 -25.80 -20.93
C GLN A 25 19.41 -25.00 -19.64
N SER A 26 19.71 -25.61 -18.48
CA SER A 26 19.57 -24.98 -17.16
C SER A 26 20.16 -23.57 -17.17
N SER A 27 19.32 -22.58 -16.87
CA SER A 27 19.74 -21.18 -16.88
C SER A 27 20.58 -20.89 -15.64
N GLY A 28 21.83 -20.49 -15.83
CA GLY A 28 22.53 -19.72 -14.81
C GLY A 28 21.72 -18.47 -14.42
N ILE A 29 22.08 -17.86 -13.30
CA ILE A 29 21.50 -16.61 -12.79
C ILE A 29 21.34 -15.63 -13.96
N LEU A 30 20.13 -15.12 -14.16
CA LEU A 30 19.84 -14.11 -15.18
C LEU A 30 20.69 -12.89 -14.85
N LYS A 31 21.58 -12.50 -15.77
CA LYS A 31 22.52 -11.37 -15.57
C LYS A 31 21.84 -10.01 -15.71
N ASP A 32 20.69 -9.97 -16.37
CA ASP A 32 19.98 -8.74 -16.71
C ASP A 32 18.67 -8.63 -15.92
N GLU A 33 18.24 -7.39 -15.66
CA GLU A 33 16.97 -7.10 -15.01
C GLU A 33 15.80 -7.51 -15.90
N CYS A 34 14.95 -8.41 -15.41
CA CYS A 34 13.77 -8.83 -16.14
C CYS A 34 12.63 -9.25 -15.20
N ASP A 35 11.40 -9.03 -15.65
CA ASP A 35 10.22 -9.64 -15.08
C ASP A 35 9.95 -10.97 -15.81
N ILE A 36 9.44 -11.96 -15.08
CA ILE A 36 9.15 -13.28 -15.63
C ILE A 36 7.65 -13.52 -15.56
N ILE A 37 7.06 -13.84 -16.70
CA ILE A 37 5.68 -14.31 -16.82
C ILE A 37 5.73 -15.81 -17.13
N ILE A 38 4.95 -16.60 -16.40
CA ILE A 38 4.79 -18.03 -16.63
C ILE A 38 3.34 -18.27 -17.03
N SER A 39 3.14 -18.88 -18.19
CA SER A 39 1.84 -19.41 -18.62
C SER A 39 1.92 -20.92 -18.73
N GLU A 40 0.82 -21.58 -18.40
CA GLU A 40 0.66 -23.03 -18.50
C GLU A 40 -0.66 -23.34 -19.21
N ASP A 41 -0.54 -23.97 -20.37
CA ASP A 41 -1.67 -24.39 -21.20
C ASP A 41 -1.84 -25.90 -21.08
N LYS A 42 -2.95 -26.34 -20.47
CA LYS A 42 -3.29 -27.76 -20.35
C LYS A 42 -3.83 -28.27 -21.68
N LEU A 43 -3.26 -29.36 -22.19
CA LEU A 43 -3.79 -30.01 -23.38
C LEU A 43 -5.07 -30.74 -23.00
N SER A 44 -6.19 -30.18 -23.42
CA SER A 44 -7.52 -30.73 -23.14
C SER A 44 -8.42 -30.61 -24.37
N MET A 45 -9.42 -31.46 -24.41
CA MET A 45 -10.55 -31.35 -25.32
C MET A 45 -11.78 -31.09 -24.48
N ASP A 46 -12.39 -29.92 -24.66
CA ASP A 46 -13.52 -29.46 -23.87
C ASP A 46 -14.66 -30.49 -23.87
N GLY A 47 -15.09 -30.86 -22.66
CA GLY A 47 -16.18 -31.82 -22.44
C GLY A 47 -15.82 -33.30 -22.64
N VAL A 48 -14.56 -33.64 -22.98
CA VAL A 48 -14.16 -35.03 -23.25
C VAL A 48 -13.07 -35.52 -22.29
N PHE A 49 -11.89 -34.90 -22.31
CA PHE A 49 -10.78 -35.27 -21.41
C PHE A 49 -9.73 -34.15 -21.30
N THR A 50 -8.99 -34.17 -20.20
CA THR A 50 -7.75 -33.40 -20.05
C THR A 50 -6.59 -34.37 -20.02
N LEU A 51 -5.64 -34.19 -20.95
CA LEU A 51 -4.42 -34.99 -20.96
C LEU A 51 -3.59 -34.64 -19.72
N PRO A 52 -2.81 -35.59 -19.18
CA PRO A 52 -1.82 -35.29 -18.15
C PRO A 52 -0.60 -34.59 -18.78
N VAL A 53 -0.81 -33.66 -19.72
CA VAL A 53 0.23 -32.94 -20.44
C VAL A 53 -0.09 -31.46 -20.46
N SER A 54 0.89 -30.61 -20.11
CA SER A 54 0.74 -29.16 -20.11
C SER A 54 1.96 -28.49 -20.72
N LEU A 55 1.73 -27.57 -21.65
CA LEU A 55 2.78 -26.74 -22.22
C LEU A 55 2.99 -25.53 -21.32
N VAL A 56 4.21 -25.33 -20.85
CA VAL A 56 4.58 -24.17 -20.04
C VAL A 56 5.48 -23.26 -20.85
N CYS A 57 5.08 -21.99 -20.97
CA CYS A 57 5.89 -20.92 -21.51
C CYS A 57 6.37 -20.02 -20.37
N ARG A 58 7.67 -19.77 -20.32
CA ARG A 58 8.28 -18.77 -19.45
C ARG A 58 8.79 -17.63 -20.32
N GLN A 59 8.12 -16.49 -20.25
CA GLN A 59 8.51 -15.27 -20.95
C GLN A 59 9.29 -14.36 -20.00
N SER A 60 10.48 -13.94 -20.40
CA SER A 60 11.29 -12.94 -19.70
C SER A 60 11.16 -11.61 -20.41
N LEU A 61 10.76 -10.57 -19.67
CA LEU A 61 10.56 -9.19 -20.13
C LEU A 61 11.67 -8.33 -19.55
N TYR A 62 12.63 -7.91 -20.38
CA TYR A 62 13.81 -7.20 -19.91
C TYR A 62 13.52 -5.71 -19.74
N TYR A 63 13.99 -5.14 -18.65
CA TYR A 63 13.83 -3.72 -18.34
C TYR A 63 15.15 -3.13 -17.87
N GLU A 64 15.22 -1.80 -17.91
CA GLU A 64 16.28 -1.04 -17.27
C GLU A 64 15.66 -0.18 -16.17
N THR A 65 16.32 -0.14 -15.01
CA THR A 65 15.93 0.74 -13.93
C THR A 65 16.47 2.14 -14.19
N ILE A 66 15.58 3.06 -14.59
CA ILE A 66 15.93 4.47 -14.74
C ILE A 66 15.57 5.26 -13.48
N MET A 67 16.47 6.16 -13.06
CA MET A 67 16.17 7.12 -12.01
C MET A 67 15.21 8.17 -12.59
N ALA A 68 13.95 8.11 -12.17
CA ALA A 68 12.99 9.16 -12.48
C ALA A 68 13.32 10.37 -11.60
N SER A 69 13.99 11.37 -12.17
CA SER A 69 14.24 12.63 -11.49
C SER A 69 12.95 13.45 -11.46
N HIS A 70 12.21 13.39 -10.37
CA HIS A 70 11.18 14.37 -10.09
C HIS A 70 11.84 15.69 -9.72
N SER A 71 11.28 16.83 -10.13
CA SER A 71 11.79 18.13 -9.67
C SER A 71 11.60 18.24 -8.15
N GLY A 72 12.51 18.93 -7.46
CA GLY A 72 12.41 19.16 -6.01
C GLY A 72 11.08 19.80 -5.62
N GLU A 73 10.57 20.72 -6.45
CA GLU A 73 9.26 21.35 -6.26
C GLU A 73 8.10 20.36 -6.39
N TYR A 74 8.14 19.46 -7.39
CA TYR A 74 7.10 18.43 -7.53
C TYR A 74 7.09 17.47 -6.34
N MET A 75 8.26 17.02 -5.88
CA MET A 75 8.39 16.16 -4.70
C MET A 75 7.85 16.85 -3.44
N LYS A 76 8.22 18.11 -3.23
CA LYS A 76 7.75 18.91 -2.10
C LYS A 76 6.22 19.06 -2.12
N MET A 77 5.64 19.42 -3.26
CA MET A 77 4.20 19.57 -3.43
C MET A 77 3.47 18.26 -3.11
N LEU A 78 3.91 17.14 -3.71
CA LEU A 78 3.31 15.82 -3.51
C LEU A 78 3.37 15.38 -2.03
N LEU A 79 4.52 15.56 -1.39
CA LEU A 79 4.68 15.20 0.02
C LEU A 79 3.86 16.10 0.94
N GLN A 80 3.74 17.40 0.62
CA GLN A 80 2.96 18.33 1.42
C GLN A 80 1.46 18.03 1.33
N GLU A 81 0.95 17.70 0.15
CA GLU A 81 -0.43 17.22 -0.04
C GLU A 81 -0.70 15.97 0.81
N ARG A 82 0.18 14.97 0.71
CA ARG A 82 0.04 13.72 1.47
C ARG A 82 0.11 13.93 2.98
N ALA A 83 1.04 14.74 3.46
CA ALA A 83 1.20 15.02 4.89
C ALA A 83 -0.03 15.75 5.45
N ASN A 84 -0.62 16.67 4.68
CA ASN A 84 -1.84 17.37 5.09
C ASN A 84 -3.06 16.42 5.12
N ALA A 85 -3.19 15.55 4.12
CA ALA A 85 -4.26 14.55 4.11
C ALA A 85 -4.15 13.60 5.32
N GLU A 86 -2.94 13.16 5.64
CA GLU A 86 -2.68 12.32 6.80
C GLU A 86 -2.94 13.06 8.13
N LEU A 87 -2.58 14.34 8.23
CA LEU A 87 -2.87 15.16 9.40
C LEU A 87 -4.38 15.21 9.67
N LEU A 88 -5.18 15.52 8.65
CA LEU A 88 -6.64 15.58 8.77
C LEU A 88 -7.24 14.23 9.16
N GLN A 89 -6.74 13.14 8.56
CA GLN A 89 -7.18 11.79 8.91
C GLN A 89 -6.87 11.44 10.37
N ARG A 90 -5.71 11.85 10.89
CA ARG A 90 -5.28 11.59 12.28
C ARG A 90 -6.07 12.41 13.29
N ILE A 91 -6.43 13.65 12.96
CA ILE A 91 -7.18 14.53 13.85
C ILE A 91 -8.64 14.10 13.99
N GLY A 92 -9.21 13.51 12.93
CA GLY A 92 -10.60 13.06 12.90
C GLY A 92 -11.60 14.22 12.84
N GLU A 93 -12.90 13.89 12.83
CA GLU A 93 -13.98 14.88 12.58
C GLU A 93 -14.16 15.91 13.71
N LYS A 94 -13.78 15.56 14.94
CA LYS A 94 -13.96 16.41 16.15
C LYS A 94 -12.71 17.20 16.53
N GLY A 95 -11.75 17.34 15.61
CA GLY A 95 -10.53 18.08 15.87
C GLY A 95 -10.28 19.19 14.86
N GLU A 96 -9.49 20.17 15.28
CA GLU A 96 -9.20 21.38 14.53
C GLU A 96 -7.69 21.60 14.45
N VAL A 97 -7.21 21.99 13.27
CA VAL A 97 -5.82 22.42 13.06
C VAL A 97 -5.75 23.92 13.32
N LEU A 98 -4.96 24.33 14.32
CA LEU A 98 -4.75 25.74 14.67
C LEU A 98 -3.65 26.38 13.84
N SER A 99 -2.53 25.66 13.67
CA SER A 99 -1.39 26.13 12.90
C SER A 99 -0.60 24.97 12.29
N THR A 100 0.11 25.24 11.20
CA THR A 100 1.00 24.27 10.55
C THR A 100 2.29 24.93 10.11
N ASN A 101 3.40 24.19 10.21
CA ASN A 101 4.69 24.55 9.66
C ASN A 101 5.32 23.33 8.97
N SER A 102 5.86 23.51 7.77
CA SER A 102 6.53 22.44 7.04
C SER A 102 7.97 22.81 6.69
N SER A 103 8.83 21.79 6.64
CA SER A 103 10.18 21.89 6.08
C SER A 103 10.43 20.73 5.14
N PHE A 104 11.19 20.98 4.07
CA PHE A 104 11.49 20.01 3.03
C PHE A 104 13.00 19.94 2.79
N LYS A 105 13.54 18.73 2.67
CA LYS A 105 14.94 18.46 2.38
C LYS A 105 15.06 17.26 1.46
N VAL A 106 16.10 17.23 0.64
CA VAL A 106 16.46 16.03 -0.14
C VAL A 106 17.66 15.38 0.54
N ILE A 107 17.54 14.09 0.88
CA ILE A 107 18.59 13.30 1.53
C ILE A 107 18.78 12.04 0.68
N ASP A 108 19.99 11.81 0.17
CA ASP A 108 20.34 10.65 -0.68
C ASP A 108 19.38 10.44 -1.87
N GLY A 109 18.89 11.53 -2.47
CA GLY A 109 17.94 11.49 -3.58
C GLY A 109 16.47 11.30 -3.17
N PHE A 110 16.18 11.18 -1.87
CA PHE A 110 14.82 11.08 -1.35
C PHE A 110 14.32 12.42 -0.82
N GLY A 111 13.12 12.82 -1.23
CA GLY A 111 12.42 13.96 -0.64
C GLY A 111 11.90 13.61 0.76
N VAL A 112 12.30 14.38 1.76
CA VAL A 112 11.84 14.26 3.15
C VAL A 112 11.12 15.55 3.54
N LEU A 113 9.84 15.43 3.88
CA LEU A 113 9.01 16.52 4.37
C LEU A 113 8.68 16.30 5.85
N THR A 114 8.94 17.30 6.69
CA THR A 114 8.49 17.32 8.08
C THR A 114 7.36 18.32 8.20
N LEU A 115 6.17 17.85 8.57
CA LEU A 115 5.01 18.67 8.92
C LEU A 115 4.87 18.71 10.44
N ARG A 116 4.80 19.91 11.01
CA ARG A 116 4.43 20.16 12.41
C ARG A 116 3.11 20.88 12.43
N ALA A 117 2.19 20.44 13.28
CA ALA A 117 0.88 21.04 13.41
C ALA A 117 0.53 21.21 14.89
N GLU A 118 -0.11 22.32 15.21
CA GLU A 118 -0.77 22.55 16.49
C GLU A 118 -2.26 22.25 16.29
N CYS A 119 -2.81 21.35 17.10
CA CYS A 119 -4.16 20.83 16.92
C CYS A 119 -4.92 20.86 18.25
N ARG A 120 -6.23 21.07 18.19
CA ARG A 120 -7.15 20.94 19.33
C ARG A 120 -8.10 19.79 19.08
N GLN A 121 -8.27 18.91 20.07
CA GLN A 121 -9.14 17.74 19.97
C GLN A 121 -9.85 17.50 21.30
N GLU A 122 -11.14 17.14 21.23
CA GLU A 122 -11.87 16.61 22.38
C GLU A 122 -11.58 15.12 22.54
N ILE A 123 -10.73 14.76 23.51
CA ILE A 123 -10.32 13.37 23.78
C ILE A 123 -11.24 12.66 24.80
N GLY A 124 -12.23 13.37 25.33
CA GLY A 124 -13.19 12.84 26.30
C GLY A 124 -14.21 11.89 25.66
N LEU A 125 -14.50 10.79 26.35
CA LEU A 125 -15.64 9.92 26.03
C LEU A 125 -16.85 10.40 26.82
N GLU A 126 -17.88 10.90 26.14
CA GLU A 126 -19.17 11.14 26.77
C GLU A 126 -19.75 9.81 27.25
N LYS A 127 -20.00 9.71 28.56
CA LYS A 127 -20.74 8.60 29.15
C LYS A 127 -22.07 9.15 29.67
N PRO A 128 -23.20 8.48 29.39
CA PRO A 128 -24.43 8.81 30.06
C PRO A 128 -24.25 8.59 31.57
N MET A 129 -24.75 9.54 32.36
CA MET A 129 -24.74 9.46 33.82
C MET A 129 -25.56 8.25 34.27
N GLY A 130 -25.07 7.49 35.25
CA GLY A 130 -25.76 6.31 35.76
C GLY A 130 -27.04 6.70 36.51
N GLN A 131 -28.07 5.84 36.46
CA GLN A 131 -29.36 6.11 37.10
C GLN A 131 -29.23 6.40 38.62
N GLN A 132 -28.31 5.71 39.29
CA GLN A 132 -27.98 5.93 40.70
C GLN A 132 -27.32 7.29 40.95
N GLU A 133 -26.49 7.78 40.02
CA GLU A 133 -25.84 9.09 40.11
C GLU A 133 -26.86 10.22 39.89
N ILE A 134 -27.82 10.01 38.98
CA ILE A 134 -28.94 10.94 38.73
C ILE A 134 -29.82 11.04 39.97
N GLU A 135 -30.19 9.90 40.58
CA GLU A 135 -31.02 9.85 41.79
C GLU A 135 -30.34 10.55 42.99
N MET A 136 -29.04 10.33 43.19
CA MET A 136 -28.28 11.01 44.25
C MET A 136 -28.17 12.54 44.02
N ALA A 137 -27.97 12.97 42.77
CA ALA A 137 -27.91 14.40 42.44
C ALA A 137 -29.24 15.11 42.63
N GLN A 138 -30.36 14.43 42.32
CA GLN A 138 -31.72 14.95 42.55
C GLN A 138 -32.02 15.06 44.05
N ALA A 139 -31.65 14.04 44.84
CA ALA A 139 -31.82 14.07 46.30
C ALA A 139 -31.02 15.20 46.97
N ALA A 140 -29.78 15.47 46.52
CA ALA A 140 -28.95 16.56 47.03
C ALA A 140 -29.48 17.97 46.65
N GLY A 141 -30.16 18.08 45.50
CA GLY A 141 -30.81 19.32 45.07
C GLY A 141 -32.06 19.67 45.89
N GLU A 142 -32.80 18.68 46.37
CA GLU A 142 -34.01 18.90 47.19
C GLU A 142 -33.68 19.31 48.63
N GLU A 143 -32.55 18.87 49.20
CA GLU A 143 -32.10 19.29 50.55
C GLU A 143 -31.66 20.76 50.61
N THR A 144 -31.20 21.35 49.50
CA THR A 144 -30.75 22.75 49.46
C THR A 144 -31.88 23.77 49.23
N ALA A 145 -33.07 23.31 48.85
CA ALA A 145 -34.24 24.18 48.62
C ALA A 145 -35.11 24.39 49.87
N ASN A 146 -34.86 23.66 50.96
CA ASN A 146 -35.65 23.69 52.20
C ASN A 146 -34.89 24.26 53.42
N GLY A 147 -33.78 24.98 53.21
CA GLY A 147 -32.97 25.62 54.25
C GLY A 147 -33.13 27.14 54.32
#